data_AF-A0A6M7V8F1-F1
#
_entry.id   AF-A0A6M7V8F1-F1
#
_cell.length_a   1.000
_cell.length_b   1.000
_cell.length_c   1.000
_cell.angle_alpha   90.00
_cell.angle_beta   90.00
_cell.angle_gamma   90.00
#
_symmetry.space_group_name_H-M   'P 1'
#
loop_
_entity.id
_entity.type
_entity.pdbx_description
1 polymer ?
#
loop_
_entity_poly.entity_id
_entity_poly.type
_entity_poly.pdbx_seq_one_letter_code
_entity_poly.pdbx_strand_id
1 'polypeptide(L)'
;MVDNPEKWWKAPPEFAHLVEQNRAEFKAQFGSFPDALIKRYWLGTSDDGAYLAFQFYMPDGTIQRFTMCREWVSDFVIQFAGATDDMNERALAAGLAVAEPKGQA
;
A
#
# COMPACT_ATOMS: atom_id res chain seq x y z
N MET A 1 25.96 1.10 -17.43
CA MET A 1 25.34 1.27 -16.10
C MET A 1 24.04 1.98 -16.35
N VAL A 2 22.94 1.24 -16.38
CA VAL A 2 21.61 1.84 -16.45
C VAL A 2 21.33 2.31 -15.04
N ASP A 3 21.24 3.63 -14.85
CA ASP A 3 20.78 4.22 -13.60
C ASP A 3 19.49 3.51 -13.20
N ASN A 4 19.58 2.73 -12.12
CA ASN A 4 18.42 2.14 -11.46
C ASN A 4 17.47 3.31 -11.16
N PRO A 5 16.21 3.31 -11.61
CA PRO A 5 15.31 4.41 -11.29
C PRO A 5 15.24 4.48 -9.77
N GLU A 6 15.92 5.46 -9.20
CA GLU A 6 16.01 5.60 -7.76
C GLU A 6 14.58 5.60 -7.24
N LYS A 7 14.28 4.68 -6.31
CA LYS A 7 12.99 4.60 -5.61
C LYS A 7 12.42 6.01 -5.45
N TRP A 8 11.30 6.28 -6.12
CA TRP A 8 10.69 7.61 -6.10
C TRP A 8 10.27 8.02 -4.68
N TRP A 9 10.17 7.03 -3.78
CA TRP A 9 10.02 7.22 -2.35
C TRP A 9 11.08 6.44 -1.53
N LYS A 10 11.76 7.13 -0.61
CA LYS A 10 12.60 6.51 0.44
C LYS A 10 12.01 6.92 1.78
N ALA A 11 11.67 5.96 2.62
CA ALA A 11 11.23 6.25 3.99
C ALA A 11 12.33 7.06 4.71
N PRO A 12 11.98 8.08 5.52
CA PRO A 12 12.97 8.77 6.34
C PRO A 12 13.77 7.77 7.20
N PRO A 13 15.08 7.98 7.41
CA PRO A 13 15.95 7.01 8.08
C PRO A 13 15.43 6.53 9.44
N GLU A 14 14.78 7.42 10.19
CA GLU A 14 14.17 7.13 11.49
C GLU A 14 13.01 6.12 11.43
N PHE A 15 12.35 5.97 10.28
CA PHE A 15 11.23 5.05 10.07
C PHE A 15 11.59 3.81 9.24
N ALA A 16 12.79 3.75 8.65
CA ALA A 16 13.17 2.68 7.73
C ALA A 16 13.07 1.27 8.37
N HIS A 17 13.55 1.10 9.59
CA HIS A 17 13.47 -0.19 10.30
C HIS A 17 12.02 -0.59 10.62
N LEU A 18 11.22 0.39 11.04
CA LEU A 18 9.81 0.19 11.38
C LEU A 18 8.97 -0.18 10.14
N VAL A 19 9.25 0.44 9.00
CA VAL A 19 8.62 0.12 7.71
C VAL A 19 8.90 -1.33 7.30
N GLU A 20 10.16 -1.79 7.40
CA GLU A 20 10.50 -3.17 7.00
C GLU A 20 9.93 -4.21 7.96
N GLN A 21 9.94 -3.95 9.27
CA GLN A 21 9.31 -4.83 10.25
C GLN A 21 7.79 -4.95 10.01
N ASN A 22 7.09 -3.82 9.86
CA ASN A 22 5.65 -3.80 9.62
C ASN A 22 5.27 -4.58 8.35
N ARG A 23 6.07 -4.50 7.28
CA ARG A 23 5.83 -5.25 6.04
C ARG A 23 5.94 -6.77 6.23
N ALA A 24 6.93 -7.22 7.00
CA ALA A 24 7.12 -8.65 7.26
C ALA A 24 5.96 -9.21 8.09
N GLU A 25 5.57 -8.50 9.15
CA GLU A 25 4.47 -8.90 10.03
C GLU A 25 3.11 -8.82 9.32
N PHE A 26 2.89 -7.79 8.50
CA PHE A 26 1.65 -7.60 7.75
C PHE A 26 1.32 -8.82 6.88
N LYS A 27 2.29 -9.36 6.14
CA LYS A 27 2.04 -10.53 5.27
C LYS A 27 1.65 -11.77 6.05
N ALA A 28 2.21 -11.96 7.25
CA ALA A 28 1.86 -13.08 8.11
C ALA A 28 0.45 -12.95 8.71
N GLN A 29 -0.03 -11.72 8.91
CA GLN A 29 -1.30 -11.44 9.59
C GLN A 29 -2.47 -11.15 8.63
N PHE A 30 -2.21 -10.66 7.42
CA PHE A 30 -3.24 -10.14 6.52
C PHE A 30 -4.16 -11.23 5.93
N GLY A 31 -3.62 -12.44 5.74
CA GLY A 31 -4.39 -13.53 5.14
C GLY A 31 -4.60 -13.37 3.63
N SER A 32 -5.81 -13.64 3.15
CA SER A 32 -6.15 -13.75 1.73
C SER A 32 -6.47 -12.39 1.10
N PHE A 33 -5.65 -11.96 0.14
CA PHE A 33 -5.89 -10.72 -0.62
C PHE A 33 -7.17 -10.73 -1.46
N PRO A 34 -7.52 -11.82 -2.19
CA PRO A 34 -8.78 -11.87 -2.93
C PRO A 34 -10.02 -11.74 -2.04
N ASP A 35 -10.01 -12.37 -0.86
CA ASP A 35 -11.15 -12.33 0.05
C ASP A 35 -11.32 -10.95 0.70
N ALA A 36 -10.22 -10.19 0.82
CA ALA A 36 -10.20 -8.82 1.32
C ALA A 36 -10.42 -7.76 0.22
N LEU A 37 -10.65 -8.16 -1.04
CA LEU A 37 -10.75 -7.22 -2.15
C LEU A 37 -11.99 -6.32 -2.02
N ILE A 38 -11.77 -5.02 -1.91
CA ILE A 38 -12.84 -4.02 -1.84
C ILE A 38 -13.46 -3.78 -3.23
N LYS A 39 -14.76 -3.43 -3.26
CA LYS A 39 -15.47 -3.08 -4.52
C LYS A 39 -15.34 -1.61 -4.88
N ARG A 40 -15.41 -0.74 -3.87
CA ARG A 40 -15.24 0.72 -4.00
C ARG A 40 -14.91 1.31 -2.63
N TYR A 41 -14.37 2.52 -2.61
CA TYR A 41 -14.07 3.25 -1.38
C TYR A 41 -14.41 4.73 -1.51
N TRP A 42 -14.67 5.38 -0.36
CA TRP A 42 -14.74 6.83 -0.22
C TRP A 42 -13.72 7.29 0.84
N LEU A 43 -13.20 8.50 0.64
CA LEU A 43 -12.39 9.24 1.61
C LEU A 43 -13.12 10.53 1.97
N GLY A 44 -13.04 10.91 3.24
CA GLY A 44 -13.63 12.15 3.73
C GLY A 44 -12.92 12.67 4.96
N THR A 45 -13.35 13.82 5.46
CA THR A 45 -12.79 14.47 6.63
C THR A 45 -13.95 14.93 7.52
N SER A 46 -13.78 14.91 8.85
CA SER A 46 -14.77 15.48 9.76
C SER A 46 -14.90 16.99 9.55
N ASP A 47 -16.06 17.57 9.90
CA ASP A 47 -16.32 19.01 9.70
C ASP A 47 -15.30 19.91 10.43
N ASP A 48 -14.76 19.43 11.55
CA ASP A 48 -13.72 20.11 12.35
C ASP A 48 -12.27 19.82 11.89
N GLY A 49 -12.08 18.94 10.91
CA GLY A 49 -10.76 18.57 10.39
C GLY A 49 -9.91 17.69 11.31
N ALA A 50 -10.46 17.18 12.42
CA ALA A 50 -9.72 16.35 13.38
C ALA A 50 -9.48 14.91 12.87
N TYR A 51 -10.30 14.43 11.94
CA TYR A 51 -10.25 13.04 11.48
C TYR A 51 -10.24 12.91 9.96
N LEU A 52 -9.38 12.02 9.45
CA LEU A 52 -9.50 11.42 8.12
C LEU A 52 -10.38 10.18 8.22
N ALA A 53 -11.38 10.06 7.35
CA ALA A 53 -12.34 8.96 7.34
C ALA A 53 -12.22 8.10 6.09
N PHE A 54 -12.31 6.78 6.28
CA PHE A 54 -12.30 5.76 5.25
C PHE A 54 -13.63 5.01 5.28
N GLN A 55 -14.24 4.83 4.11
CA GLN A 55 -15.42 3.99 3.96
C GLN A 55 -15.20 3.00 2.81
N PHE A 56 -15.22 1.70 3.13
CA PHE A 56 -15.02 0.61 2.20
C PHE A 56 -16.30 -0.16 1.98
N TYR A 57 -16.60 -0.48 0.72
CA TYR A 57 -17.75 -1.30 0.33
C TYR A 57 -17.23 -2.67 -0.11
N MET A 58 -17.65 -3.71 0.60
CA MET A 58 -17.20 -5.08 0.40
C MET A 58 -18.05 -5.80 -0.67
N PRO A 59 -17.54 -6.89 -1.27
CA PRO A 59 -18.29 -7.66 -2.28
C PRO A 59 -19.59 -8.28 -1.74
N ASP A 60 -19.62 -8.63 -0.46
CA ASP A 60 -20.78 -9.19 0.25
C ASP A 60 -21.88 -8.14 0.55
N GLY A 61 -21.64 -6.87 0.19
CA GLY A 61 -22.55 -5.75 0.42
C GLY A 61 -22.36 -5.04 1.76
N THR A 62 -21.47 -5.53 2.63
CA THR A 62 -21.16 -4.84 3.89
C THR A 62 -20.36 -3.56 3.66
N ILE A 63 -20.47 -2.63 4.61
CA ILE A 63 -19.75 -1.35 4.59
C ILE A 63 -18.91 -1.25 5.87
N GLN A 64 -17.60 -1.15 5.70
CA GLN A 64 -16.65 -0.93 6.80
C GLN A 64 -16.23 0.54 6.85
N ARG A 65 -16.17 1.11 8.06
CA ARG A 65 -15.85 2.52 8.29
C ARG A 65 -14.78 2.66 9.36
N PHE A 66 -13.79 3.50 9.09
CA PHE A 66 -12.70 3.78 10.00
C PHE A 66 -12.39 5.27 10.00
N THR A 67 -11.95 5.80 11.13
CA THR A 67 -11.39 7.14 11.23
C THR A 67 -9.98 7.08 11.78
N MET A 68 -9.17 8.05 11.40
CA MET A 68 -7.80 8.24 11.87
C MET A 68 -7.63 9.69 12.29
N CYS A 69 -7.02 9.92 13.46
CA CYS A 69 -6.73 11.25 13.94
C CYS A 69 -5.73 11.97 13.02
N ARG A 70 -5.87 13.29 12.89
CA ARG A 70 -5.04 14.14 12.02
C ARG A 70 -3.54 13.94 12.25
N GLU A 71 -3.12 13.71 13.49
CA GLU A 71 -1.72 13.55 13.87
C GLU A 71 -1.06 12.33 13.22
N TRP A 72 -1.83 11.33 12.80
CA TRP A 72 -1.31 10.09 12.19
C TRP A 72 -1.32 10.13 10.66
N VAL A 73 -1.86 11.20 10.06
CA VAL A 73 -2.03 11.30 8.60
C VAL A 73 -0.67 11.31 7.88
N SER A 74 0.35 11.98 8.43
CA SER A 74 1.70 11.98 7.84
C SER A 74 2.26 10.57 7.75
N ASP A 75 2.19 9.83 8.85
CA ASP A 75 2.75 8.48 8.95
C ASP A 75 2.00 7.52 8.03
N PHE A 76 0.68 7.66 7.94
CA PHE A 76 -0.14 6.92 6.98
C PHE A 76 0.30 7.17 5.54
N VAL A 77 0.52 8.42 5.13
CA VAL A 77 0.95 8.75 3.76
C VAL A 77 2.32 8.15 3.45
N ILE A 78 3.25 8.20 4.41
CA ILE A 78 4.59 7.60 4.28
C ILE A 78 4.50 6.08 4.08
N GLN A 79 3.70 5.40 4.89
CA GLN A 79 3.49 3.95 4.79
C GLN A 79 2.76 3.57 3.49
N PHE A 80 1.75 4.36 3.09
CA PHE A 80 1.00 4.16 1.85
C PHE A 80 1.87 4.29 0.61
N ALA A 81 2.73 5.32 0.54
CA ALA A 81 3.70 5.48 -0.53
C ALA A 81 4.66 4.27 -0.57
N GLY A 82 5.25 3.90 0.58
CA GLY A 82 6.13 2.74 0.65
C GLY A 82 5.46 1.42 0.24
N ALA A 83 4.19 1.18 0.60
CA ALA A 83 3.47 -0.01 0.19
C ALA A 83 3.17 -0.02 -1.32
N THR A 84 2.85 1.15 -1.89
CA THR A 84 2.61 1.30 -3.33
C THR A 84 3.88 1.03 -4.15
N ASP A 85 5.05 1.41 -3.64
CA ASP A 85 6.34 1.11 -4.28
C ASP A 85 6.60 -0.39 -4.35
N ASP A 86 6.47 -1.10 -3.22
CA ASP A 86 6.66 -2.56 -3.21
C ASP A 86 5.64 -3.25 -4.13
N MET A 87 4.40 -2.75 -4.21
CA MET A 87 3.40 -3.26 -5.15
C MET A 87 3.85 -3.09 -6.60
N ASN A 88 4.35 -1.90 -6.97
CA ASN A 88 4.81 -1.62 -8.33
C ASN A 88 6.08 -2.39 -8.68
N GLU A 89 7.06 -2.47 -7.78
CA GLU A 89 8.28 -3.27 -7.95
C GLU A 89 7.94 -4.75 -8.18
N ARG A 90 7.01 -5.32 -7.40
CA ARG A 90 6.53 -6.70 -7.58
C ARG A 90 5.82 -6.89 -8.91
N ALA A 91 4.96 -5.95 -9.30
CA ALA A 91 4.25 -6.01 -10.57
C ALA A 91 5.23 -5.95 -11.76
N LEU A 92 6.25 -5.10 -11.68
CA LEU A 92 7.30 -5.00 -12.69
C LEU A 92 8.09 -6.32 -12.79
N ALA A 93 8.54 -6.84 -11.65
CA ALA A 93 9.30 -8.10 -11.60
C ALA A 93 8.49 -9.28 -12.17
N ALA A 94 7.20 -9.37 -11.83
CA ALA A 94 6.30 -10.38 -12.39
C ALA A 94 6.12 -10.21 -13.91
N GLY A 95 5.94 -8.98 -14.38
CA GLY A 95 5.82 -8.67 -15.82
C GLY A 95 7.09 -9.01 -16.61
N LEU A 96 8.27 -8.74 -16.06
CA LEU A 96 9.56 -9.09 -16.65
C LEU A 96 9.77 -10.61 -16.70
N ALA A 97 9.47 -11.33 -15.62
CA ALA A 97 9.54 -12.80 -15.59
C ALA A 97 8.60 -13.46 -16.62
N VAL A 98 7.46 -12.84 -16.91
CA VAL A 98 6.53 -13.29 -17.96
C VAL A 98 7.00 -12.91 -19.37
N ALA A 99 7.87 -11.92 -19.52
CA ALA A 99 8.43 -11.48 -20.80
C ALA A 99 9.69 -12.27 -21.24
N GLU A 100 10.45 -12.83 -20.28
CA GLU A 100 11.63 -13.67 -20.55
C GLU A 100 11.41 -14.96 -21.39
N PRO A 101 10.21 -15.57 -21.55
CA PRO A 101 10.03 -16.73 -22.42
C PRO A 101 10.02 -16.42 -23.93
N LYS A 102 10.09 -15.15 -24.37
CA LYS A 102 10.00 -14.78 -25.81
C LYS A 102 11.33 -14.41 -26.46
N GLY A 103 12.46 -14.55 -25.74
CA GLY A 103 13.77 -14.05 -26.17
C GLY A 103 14.86 -15.09 -26.32
N GLN A 104 14.55 -16.38 -26.52
CA GLN A 104 15.53 -17.41 -26.87
C GLN A 104 14.89 -18.45 -27.80
N ALA A 105 14.95 -18.20 -29.10
CA ALA A 105 14.83 -19.18 -30.18
C ALA A 105 15.65 -18.68 -31.38
#